data_AF-A0A1H8MVC0-F1
#
_entry.id   AF-A0A1H8MVC0-F1
#
_cell.length_a   1.000
_cell.length_b   1.000
_cell.length_c   1.000
_cell.angle_alpha   90.00
_cell.angle_beta   90.00
_cell.angle_gamma   90.00
#
_symmetry.space_group_name_H-M   'P 1'
#
loop_
_entity.id
_entity.type
_entity.pdbx_description
1 polymer ?
#
loop_
_entity_poly.entity_id
_entity_poly.type
_entity_poly.pdbx_seq_one_letter_code
_entity_poly.pdbx_strand_id
1 'polypeptide(L)'
;MRVQAGVVGNIDTNRTEMSALVGQSQNATGALQATQAGNQLLALQSQQLSDLVALMSANGRSEALIEAERATAAEQGRIQRERFLTPGSGYQPGNARMFGNGNN
;
A
#
# COMPACT_ATOMS: atom_id res chain seq x y z
N MET A 1 -3.96 -2.28 -9.56
CA MET A 1 -3.38 -2.92 -8.35
C MET A 1 -2.39 -4.04 -8.72
N ARG A 2 -1.41 -3.83 -9.62
CA ARG A 2 -0.43 -4.88 -10.01
C ARG A 2 1.04 -4.57 -9.68
N VAL A 3 1.35 -3.32 -9.31
CA VAL A 3 2.69 -2.93 -8.85
C VAL A 3 2.92 -3.18 -7.35
N GLN A 4 1.86 -3.46 -6.58
CA GLN A 4 1.93 -3.74 -5.14
C GLN A 4 2.52 -5.13 -4.81
N ALA A 5 2.56 -6.08 -5.76
CA ALA A 5 3.03 -7.44 -5.53
C ALA A 5 4.52 -7.67 -5.86
N GLY A 6 5.08 -6.90 -6.81
CA GLY A 6 6.46 -7.11 -7.25
C GLY A 6 7.50 -6.66 -6.23
N VAL A 7 7.32 -5.47 -5.63
CA VAL A 7 8.32 -4.91 -4.71
C VAL A 7 8.32 -5.61 -3.35
N VAL A 8 7.14 -5.98 -2.83
CA VAL A 8 7.03 -6.73 -1.56
C VAL A 8 7.56 -8.16 -1.71
N GLY A 9 7.25 -8.84 -2.84
CA GLY A 9 7.76 -10.18 -3.11
C GLY A 9 9.29 -10.25 -3.22
N ASN A 10 9.93 -9.18 -3.70
CA ASN A 10 11.39 -9.12 -3.77
C ASN A 10 12.05 -9.01 -2.38
N ILE A 11 11.40 -8.39 -1.39
CA ILE A 11 11.92 -8.27 -0.02
C ILE A 11 11.91 -9.63 0.68
N ASP A 12 10.81 -10.38 0.57
CA ASP A 12 10.70 -11.71 1.15
C ASP A 12 11.70 -12.70 0.51
N THR A 13 11.92 -12.57 -0.80
CA THR A 13 12.92 -13.35 -1.54
C THR A 13 14.34 -13.03 -1.05
N ASN A 14 14.72 -11.74 -0.99
CA ASN A 14 16.04 -11.32 -0.50
C ASN A 14 16.29 -11.74 0.95
N ARG A 15 15.26 -11.69 1.81
CA ARG A 15 15.35 -12.15 3.20
C ARG A 15 15.68 -13.64 3.30
N THR A 16 15.07 -14.45 2.43
CA THR A 16 15.27 -15.90 2.38
C THR A 16 16.69 -16.26 1.93
N GLU A 17 17.18 -15.63 0.85
CA GLU A 17 18.53 -15.86 0.34
C GLU A 17 19.61 -15.48 1.36
N MET A 18 19.38 -14.39 2.10
CA MET A 18 20.36 -13.90 3.06
C MET A 18 20.40 -14.73 4.35
N SER A 19 19.27 -15.31 4.76
CA SER A 19 19.24 -16.33 5.82
C SER A 19 20.01 -17.59 5.42
N ALA A 20 19.93 -18.01 4.15
CA ALA A 20 20.67 -19.15 3.63
C ALA A 20 22.20 -18.92 3.65
N LEU A 21 22.66 -17.72 3.26
CA LEU A 21 24.07 -17.33 3.32
C LEU A 21 24.62 -17.38 4.76
N VAL A 22 23.86 -16.87 5.73
CA VAL A 22 24.22 -16.93 7.16
C VAL A 22 24.30 -18.38 7.66
N GLY A 23 23.38 -19.25 7.23
CA GLY A 23 23.39 -20.68 7.57
C GLY A 23 24.59 -21.43 7.01
N GLN A 24 25.01 -21.15 5.76
CA GLN A 24 26.22 -21.76 5.19
C GLN A 24 27.49 -21.32 5.92
N SER A 25 27.54 -20.07 6.35
CA SER A 25 28.69 -19.51 7.06
C SER A 25 28.92 -20.11 8.47
N GLN A 26 27.87 -20.61 9.13
CA GLN A 26 27.95 -21.24 10.46
C GLN A 26 28.67 -22.61 10.46
N ASN A 27 28.88 -23.24 9.30
CA ASN A 27 29.42 -24.60 9.21
C ASN A 27 30.95 -24.68 9.04
N ALA A 28 31.69 -23.57 8.94
CA ALA A 28 33.14 -23.59 8.69
C ALA A 28 33.97 -23.45 9.98
N THR A 29 34.86 -24.42 10.31
CA THR A 29 35.50 -24.56 11.65
C THR A 29 37.01 -24.24 11.70
N GLY A 30 37.53 -23.49 12.70
CA GLY A 30 38.98 -23.38 13.04
C GLY A 30 39.54 -21.97 13.33
N ALA A 31 39.48 -21.05 12.35
CA ALA A 31 39.69 -19.58 12.51
C ALA A 31 38.42 -18.89 13.09
N LEU A 32 37.67 -19.68 13.85
CA LEU A 32 36.24 -19.59 14.00
C LEU A 32 35.78 -18.42 14.82
N GLN A 33 36.49 -18.02 15.88
CA GLN A 33 35.97 -16.97 16.77
C GLN A 33 35.99 -15.59 16.11
N ALA A 34 37.10 -15.23 15.44
CA ALA A 34 37.19 -13.98 14.71
C ALA A 34 36.24 -13.97 13.49
N THR A 35 36.18 -15.09 12.75
CA THR A 35 35.24 -15.24 11.63
C THR A 35 33.78 -15.29 12.11
N GLN A 36 33.47 -15.88 13.27
CA GLN A 36 32.12 -15.96 13.84
C GLN A 36 31.66 -14.60 14.36
N ALA A 37 32.54 -13.82 15.00
CA ALA A 37 32.27 -12.42 15.31
C ALA A 37 32.04 -11.59 14.04
N GLY A 38 32.88 -11.78 13.01
CA GLY A 38 32.70 -11.15 11.70
C GLY A 38 31.38 -11.54 11.03
N ASN A 39 30.98 -12.80 11.13
CA ASN A 39 29.73 -13.33 10.56
C ASN A 39 28.51 -12.83 11.34
N GLN A 40 28.59 -12.68 12.67
CA GLN A 40 27.55 -12.05 13.48
C GLN A 40 27.38 -10.58 13.09
N LEU A 41 28.49 -9.85 12.86
CA LEU A 41 28.45 -8.48 12.36
C LEU A 41 27.86 -8.40 10.94
N LEU A 42 28.21 -9.32 10.05
CA LEU A 42 27.62 -9.40 8.70
C LEU A 42 26.13 -9.73 8.74
N ALA A 43 25.71 -10.68 9.58
CA ALA A 43 24.31 -11.01 9.78
C ALA A 43 23.52 -9.82 10.36
N LEU A 44 24.09 -9.13 11.35
CA LEU A 44 23.50 -7.92 11.93
C LEU A 44 23.40 -6.80 10.89
N GLN A 45 24.45 -6.58 10.10
CA GLN A 45 24.47 -5.58 9.04
C GLN A 45 23.43 -5.91 7.96
N SER A 46 23.34 -7.17 7.57
CA SER A 46 22.31 -7.66 6.64
C SER A 46 20.90 -7.40 7.16
N GLN A 47 20.65 -7.67 8.45
CA GLN A 47 19.38 -7.38 9.09
C GLN A 47 19.09 -5.87 9.08
N GLN A 48 20.07 -5.04 9.45
CA GLN A 48 19.93 -3.58 9.42
C GLN A 48 19.64 -3.03 8.02
N LEU A 49 20.31 -3.56 6.99
CA LEU A 49 20.04 -3.21 5.60
C LEU A 49 18.63 -3.65 5.17
N SER A 50 18.19 -4.84 5.59
CA SER A 50 16.85 -5.34 5.33
C SER A 50 15.78 -4.45 5.99
N ASP A 51 16.00 -4.04 7.23
CA ASP A 51 15.11 -3.15 7.97
C ASP A 51 15.06 -1.76 7.31
N LEU A 52 16.19 -1.23 6.84
CA LEU A 52 16.26 0.02 6.07
C LEU A 52 15.49 -0.07 4.75
N VAL A 53 15.64 -1.16 4.00
CA VAL A 53 14.92 -1.38 2.74
C VAL A 53 13.42 -1.51 2.99
N ALA A 54 13.01 -2.22 4.03
CA ALA A 54 11.62 -2.33 4.44
C ALA A 54 11.04 -0.95 4.80
N LEU A 55 11.77 -0.14 5.56
CA LEU A 55 11.37 1.21 5.93
C LEU A 55 11.26 2.15 4.72
N MET A 56 12.25 2.10 3.81
CA MET A 56 12.22 2.89 2.56
C MET A 56 11.04 2.48 1.67
N SER A 57 10.76 1.19 1.57
CA SER A 57 9.63 0.66 0.80
C SER A 57 8.29 1.07 1.41
N ALA A 58 8.17 1.05 2.74
CA ALA A 58 7.00 1.53 3.46
C ALA A 58 6.77 3.04 3.24
N ASN A 59 7.83 3.85 3.28
CA ASN A 59 7.75 5.28 2.95
C ASN A 59 7.30 5.51 1.51
N GLY A 60 7.91 4.84 0.53
CA GLY A 60 7.50 4.96 -0.88
C GLY A 60 6.05 4.56 -1.10
N ARG A 61 5.54 3.54 -0.40
CA ARG A 61 4.12 3.17 -0.42
C ARG A 61 3.24 4.26 0.21
N SER A 62 3.66 4.86 1.31
CA SER A 62 2.93 5.96 1.97
C SER A 62 2.79 7.16 1.04
N GLU A 63 3.88 7.58 0.40
CA GLU A 63 3.88 8.68 -0.58
C GLU A 63 2.95 8.39 -1.76
N ALA A 64 2.99 7.17 -2.29
CA ALA A 64 2.10 6.75 -3.37
C ALA A 64 0.61 6.77 -2.95
N LEU A 65 0.30 6.41 -1.71
CA LEU A 65 -1.06 6.50 -1.18
C LEU A 65 -1.53 7.95 -1.01
N ILE A 66 -0.67 8.83 -0.48
CA ILE A 66 -0.96 10.26 -0.34
C ILE A 66 -1.28 10.88 -1.70
N GLU A 67 -0.49 10.55 -2.73
CA GLU A 67 -0.73 11.08 -4.07
C GLU A 67 -2.03 10.54 -4.67
N ALA A 68 -2.32 9.25 -4.47
CA ALA A 68 -3.58 8.65 -4.91
C ALA A 68 -4.80 9.27 -4.21
N GLU A 69 -4.70 9.56 -2.90
CA GLU A 69 -5.75 10.25 -2.13
C GLU A 69 -5.98 11.67 -2.65
N ARG A 70 -4.91 12.43 -2.94
CA ARG A 70 -5.03 13.77 -3.54
C ARG A 70 -5.72 13.75 -4.89
N ALA A 71 -5.32 12.84 -5.77
CA ALA A 71 -5.96 12.68 -7.08
C ALA A 71 -7.44 12.32 -6.94
N THR A 72 -7.77 11.41 -6.02
CA THR A 72 -9.15 11.02 -5.74
C THR A 72 -9.96 12.20 -5.19
N ALA A 73 -9.42 12.96 -4.25
CA ALA A 73 -10.08 14.14 -3.69
C ALA A 73 -10.33 15.23 -4.74
N ALA A 74 -9.37 15.47 -5.63
CA ALA A 74 -9.53 16.41 -6.74
C ALA A 74 -10.67 15.98 -7.69
N GLU A 75 -10.72 14.68 -8.04
CA GLU A 75 -11.77 14.14 -8.91
C GLU A 75 -13.15 14.16 -8.24
N GLN A 76 -13.23 13.82 -6.95
CA GLN A 76 -14.48 13.95 -6.18
C GLN A 76 -14.93 15.42 -6.12
N GLY A 77 -14.01 16.36 -5.90
CA GLY A 77 -14.31 17.80 -5.92
C GLY A 77 -14.83 18.26 -7.28
N ARG A 78 -14.30 17.73 -8.39
CA ARG A 78 -14.79 17.99 -9.75
C ARG A 78 -16.22 17.48 -9.93
N ILE A 79 -16.49 16.22 -9.57
CA ILE A 79 -17.82 15.61 -9.68
C ILE A 79 -18.85 16.34 -8.80
N GLN A 80 -18.48 16.70 -7.57
CA GLN A 80 -19.37 17.44 -6.67
C GLN A 80 -19.66 18.84 -7.19
N ARG A 81 -18.66 19.53 -7.77
CA ARG A 81 -18.87 20.82 -8.44
C ARG A 81 -19.77 20.68 -9.66
N GLU A 82 -19.58 19.67 -10.51
CA GLU A 82 -20.44 19.41 -11.68
C GLU A 82 -21.89 19.15 -11.28
N ARG A 83 -22.11 18.34 -10.24
CA ARG A 83 -23.45 18.08 -9.66
C ARG A 83 -24.07 19.34 -9.06
N PHE A 84 -23.27 20.20 -8.44
CA PHE A 84 -23.74 21.46 -7.88
C PHE A 84 -24.13 22.47 -8.98
N LEU A 85 -23.33 22.58 -10.04
CA LEU A 85 -23.57 23.48 -11.18
C LEU A 85 -24.65 22.98 -12.14
N THR A 86 -24.90 21.67 -12.14
CA THR A 86 -26.02 21.04 -12.87
C THR A 86 -26.95 20.37 -11.86
N PRO A 87 -27.72 21.13 -11.06
CA PRO A 87 -28.77 20.53 -10.26
C PRO A 87 -29.68 19.76 -11.24
N GLY A 88 -29.92 18.48 -10.96
CA GLY A 88 -30.88 17.69 -11.73
C GLY A 88 -32.24 18.40 -11.79
N SER A 89 -33.09 17.99 -12.74
CA SER A 89 -34.44 18.57 -12.90
C SER A 89 -35.09 18.66 -11.51
N GLY A 90 -35.34 19.88 -11.04
CA GLY A 90 -35.89 20.15 -9.73
C GLY A 90 -37.21 19.40 -9.53
N TYR A 91 -37.67 19.32 -8.28
CA TYR A 91 -38.90 18.62 -7.91
C TYR A 91 -40.01 18.86 -8.95
N GLN A 92 -40.31 17.83 -9.74
CA GLN A 92 -41.43 17.86 -10.67
C GLN A 92 -42.68 17.54 -9.84
N PRO A 93 -43.60 18.50 -9.63
CA PRO A 93 -44.84 18.21 -8.95
C PRO A 93 -45.60 17.17 -9.77
N GLY A 94 -45.57 15.92 -9.31
CA GLY A 94 -46.46 14.88 -9.80
C GLY A 94 -47.88 15.27 -9.43
N ASN A 95 -48.81 15.14 -10.36
CA ASN A 95 -50.23 15.41 -10.13
C ASN A 95 -50.72 14.59 -8.92
N ALA A 96 -50.76 15.20 -7.74
CA ALA A 96 -51.37 14.64 -6.56
C ALA A 96 -52.89 14.63 -6.76
N ARG A 97 -53.40 13.57 -7.39
CA ARG A 97 -54.84 13.32 -7.45
C ARG A 97 -55.31 12.93 -6.05
N MET A 98 -55.68 13.92 -5.24
CA MET A 98 -56.10 13.70 -3.85
C MET A 98 -57.50 13.09 -3.70
N PHE A 99 -58.34 13.06 -4.75
CA PHE A 99 -59.66 12.43 -4.64
C PHE A 99 -60.03 11.72 -5.93
N GLY A 100 -60.13 10.38 -5.86
CA GLY A 100 -60.79 9.57 -6.87
C GLY A 100 -62.29 9.86 -6.81
N ASN A 101 -62.85 10.20 -7.96
CA ASN A 101 -64.27 10.46 -8.16
C ASN A 101 -65.10 9.26 -7.64
N GLY A 102 -65.75 9.44 -6.49
CA GLY A 102 -66.72 8.50 -5.95
C GLY A 102 -68.10 8.85 -6.48
N ASN A 103 -68.54 8.09 -7.48
CA ASN A 103 -69.91 8.05 -7.99
C ASN A 103 -70.97 8.06 -6.87
N ASN A 104 -71.99 8.89 -7.04
CA ASN A 104 -73.41 8.51 -6.86
C ASN A 104 -74.30 9.48 -7.63
#